data_AF-A0A934XRA5-F1
#
_entry.id   AF-A0A934XRA5-F1
#
_cell.length_a   1.000
_cell.length_b   1.000
_cell.length_c   1.000
_cell.angle_alpha   90.00
_cell.angle_beta   90.00
_cell.angle_gamma   90.00
#
_symmetry.space_group_name_H-M   'P 1'
#
loop_
_entity.id
_entity.type
_entity.pdbx_description
1 polymer ?
#
loop_
_entity_poly.entity_id
_entity_poly.type
_entity_poly.pdbx_seq_one_letter_code
_entity_poly.pdbx_strand_id
1 'polypeptide(L)'
;MSQSSPPGLILAGRWSHRGRGLWNLIAALLAVSARRAIKGPRAPGWTAIFEVITAFVRRQTEIAFDCPSMAEGRAYEDAVLFPSAVLSQVTIEPVTAPVKGHWFTPKAGARAATLLYLHGGGYAYYSKSHANLIALAALSLPARTFALDYRLIPEHPFPAQLEDAVAAYRWLLDAGVAPRQLILMGDSAGANLTLALLLKLRDLGWPLPAGAVALCPWTDVGNTVSPVSAMAQNDPFDFPQSRMVLRWAGWLCREADVRDPLVSPIYADWRGLPPVYVQAGKLEILADQIIRFVERAQAQGADITFDCWESMNHDFQAFGDLLPESIEAWERIKLFAERISEIQPSVSVP
;
A
#
# COMPACT_ATOMS: atom_id res chain seq x y z
N MET A 1 30.33 -18.90 -11.53
CA MET A 1 28.96 -19.22 -11.98
C MET A 1 28.17 -19.75 -10.79
N SER A 2 27.53 -18.85 -10.04
CA SER A 2 26.66 -19.23 -8.92
C SER A 2 25.31 -19.62 -9.49
N GLN A 3 24.98 -20.91 -9.47
CA GLN A 3 23.63 -21.37 -9.78
C GLN A 3 22.72 -20.97 -8.61
N SER A 4 22.08 -19.81 -8.72
CA SER A 4 20.99 -19.44 -7.84
C SER A 4 19.85 -20.44 -8.06
N SER A 5 19.62 -21.30 -7.07
CA SER A 5 18.37 -22.07 -7.00
C SER A 5 17.19 -21.09 -7.07
N PRO A 6 16.13 -21.37 -7.83
CA PRO A 6 14.94 -20.53 -7.80
C PRO A 6 14.44 -20.46 -6.35
N PRO A 7 14.15 -19.27 -5.81
CA PRO A 7 13.76 -19.16 -4.42
C PRO A 7 12.40 -19.87 -4.23
N GLY A 8 12.38 -20.93 -3.44
CA GLY A 8 11.18 -21.73 -3.18
C GLY A 8 10.18 -21.02 -2.27
N LEU A 9 8.87 -21.21 -2.53
CA LEU A 9 7.77 -20.64 -1.73
C LEU A 9 7.95 -20.84 -0.22
N ILE A 10 7.61 -19.82 0.57
CA ILE A 10 7.58 -19.91 2.03
C ILE A 10 6.16 -20.33 2.44
N LEU A 11 6.06 -21.47 3.10
CA LEU A 11 4.80 -22.01 3.62
C LEU A 11 4.70 -21.80 5.13
N ALA A 12 3.64 -21.15 5.59
CA ALA A 12 3.39 -20.85 7.00
C ALA A 12 1.97 -21.27 7.42
N GLY A 13 1.69 -21.27 8.73
CA GLY A 13 0.33 -21.56 9.24
C GLY A 13 -0.11 -23.01 9.08
N ARG A 14 -1.43 -23.25 8.95
CA ARG A 14 -2.04 -24.60 8.93
C ARG A 14 -1.75 -25.34 7.63
N TRP A 15 -1.55 -26.67 7.70
CA TRP A 15 -1.32 -27.52 6.52
C TRP A 15 -2.40 -27.40 5.45
N SER A 16 -3.67 -27.30 5.86
CA SER A 16 -4.79 -27.09 4.94
C SER A 16 -4.70 -25.77 4.17
N HIS A 17 -4.24 -24.69 4.83
CA HIS A 17 -4.05 -23.39 4.19
C HIS A 17 -2.90 -23.44 3.18
N ARG A 18 -1.78 -24.04 3.57
CA ARG A 18 -0.60 -24.23 2.71
C ARG A 18 -0.96 -25.00 1.44
N GLY A 19 -1.65 -26.14 1.59
CA GLY A 19 -2.04 -26.97 0.46
C GLY A 19 -3.00 -26.24 -0.49
N ARG A 20 -4.00 -25.54 0.05
CA ARG A 20 -4.96 -24.76 -0.75
C ARG A 20 -4.28 -23.57 -1.45
N GLY A 21 -3.37 -22.88 -0.79
CA GLY A 21 -2.61 -21.78 -1.39
C GLY A 21 -1.63 -22.26 -2.47
N LEU A 22 -0.95 -23.40 -2.28
CA LEU A 22 -0.09 -23.98 -3.32
C LEU A 22 -0.90 -24.41 -4.54
N TRP A 23 -2.06 -25.05 -4.32
CA TRP A 23 -2.98 -25.38 -5.39
C TRP A 23 -3.46 -24.13 -6.13
N ASN A 24 -3.76 -23.05 -5.41
CA ASN A 24 -4.15 -21.77 -6.00
C ASN A 24 -3.06 -21.22 -6.95
N LEU A 25 -1.79 -21.26 -6.54
CA LEU A 25 -0.69 -20.81 -7.40
C LEU A 25 -0.56 -21.66 -8.67
N ILE A 26 -0.63 -22.99 -8.55
CA ILE A 26 -0.58 -23.90 -9.69
C ILE A 26 -1.77 -23.64 -10.64
N ALA A 27 -2.97 -23.49 -10.09
CA ALA A 27 -4.17 -23.20 -10.86
C ALA A 27 -4.07 -21.85 -11.59
N ALA A 28 -3.57 -20.80 -10.94
CA ALA A 28 -3.32 -19.50 -11.56
C ALA A 28 -2.32 -19.61 -12.72
N LEU A 29 -1.20 -20.31 -12.51
CA LEU A 29 -0.20 -20.55 -13.56
C LEU A 29 -0.80 -21.25 -14.78
N LEU A 30 -1.53 -22.35 -14.56
CA LEU A 30 -2.15 -23.13 -15.64
C LEU A 30 -3.21 -22.32 -16.39
N ALA A 31 -4.12 -21.67 -15.66
CA ALA A 31 -5.22 -20.91 -16.24
C ALA A 31 -4.72 -19.69 -17.04
N VAL A 32 -3.75 -18.95 -16.50
CA VAL A 32 -3.14 -17.80 -17.19
C VAL A 32 -2.39 -18.28 -18.43
N SER A 33 -1.57 -19.33 -18.32
CA SER A 33 -0.79 -19.85 -19.45
C SER A 33 -1.70 -20.33 -20.59
N ALA A 34 -2.74 -21.10 -20.27
CA ALA A 34 -3.69 -21.61 -21.26
C ALA A 34 -4.45 -20.47 -21.94
N ARG A 35 -4.97 -19.51 -21.16
CA ARG A 35 -5.67 -18.35 -21.73
C ARG A 35 -4.73 -17.48 -22.57
N ARG A 36 -3.50 -17.25 -22.12
CA ARG A 36 -2.52 -16.41 -22.82
C ARG A 36 -2.08 -17.04 -24.14
N ALA A 37 -1.99 -18.37 -24.22
CA ALA A 37 -1.72 -19.07 -25.48
C ALA A 37 -2.82 -18.86 -26.53
N ILE A 38 -4.08 -18.65 -26.11
CA ILE A 38 -5.23 -18.47 -27.00
C ILE A 38 -5.49 -16.99 -27.32
N LYS A 39 -5.41 -16.12 -26.30
CA LYS A 39 -5.88 -14.72 -26.38
C LYS A 39 -4.75 -13.68 -26.26
N GLY A 40 -3.53 -14.10 -26.01
CA GLY A 40 -2.42 -13.19 -25.69
C GLY A 40 -2.51 -12.58 -24.27
N PRO A 41 -1.70 -11.55 -24.00
CA PRO A 41 -1.70 -10.82 -22.74
C PRO A 41 -3.09 -10.27 -22.39
N ARG A 42 -3.41 -10.18 -21.11
CA ARG A 42 -4.70 -9.65 -20.65
C ARG A 42 -4.78 -8.14 -20.86
N ALA A 43 -3.68 -7.43 -20.69
CA ALA A 43 -3.55 -6.01 -21.01
C ALA A 43 -2.23 -5.74 -21.74
N PRO A 44 -2.14 -4.63 -22.49
CA PRO A 44 -0.89 -4.21 -23.14
C PRO A 44 0.26 -4.12 -22.13
N GLY A 45 1.45 -4.63 -22.51
CA GLY A 45 2.65 -4.62 -21.66
C GLY A 45 2.69 -5.71 -20.59
N TRP A 46 1.59 -6.42 -20.31
CA TRP A 46 1.56 -7.40 -19.23
C TRP A 46 2.43 -8.62 -19.53
N THR A 47 3.43 -8.84 -18.68
CA THR A 47 4.27 -10.04 -18.70
C THR A 47 3.50 -11.24 -18.13
N ALA A 48 3.88 -12.47 -18.51
CA ALA A 48 3.21 -13.66 -17.98
C ALA A 48 3.31 -13.77 -16.46
N ILE A 49 4.46 -13.38 -15.87
CA ILE A 49 4.67 -13.42 -14.42
C ILE A 49 3.74 -12.43 -13.69
N PHE A 50 3.55 -11.23 -14.24
CA PHE A 50 2.63 -10.24 -13.67
C PHE A 50 1.19 -10.75 -13.63
N GLU A 51 0.75 -11.38 -14.72
CA GLU A 51 -0.60 -11.96 -14.81
C GLU A 51 -0.81 -13.12 -13.84
N VAL A 52 0.19 -13.99 -13.70
CA VAL A 52 0.13 -15.14 -12.80
C VAL A 52 0.06 -14.68 -11.35
N ILE A 53 0.92 -13.75 -10.94
CA ILE A 53 0.92 -13.22 -9.57
C ILE A 53 -0.38 -12.46 -9.30
N THR A 54 -0.85 -11.61 -10.22
CA THR A 54 -2.13 -10.91 -10.09
C THR A 54 -3.29 -11.90 -9.91
N ALA A 55 -3.37 -12.93 -10.76
CA ALA A 55 -4.42 -13.95 -10.67
C ALA A 55 -4.33 -14.77 -9.37
N PHE A 56 -3.11 -15.11 -8.94
CA PHE A 56 -2.87 -15.80 -7.68
C PHE A 56 -3.33 -14.97 -6.48
N VAL A 57 -2.86 -13.72 -6.36
CA VAL A 57 -3.21 -12.80 -5.26
C VAL A 57 -4.72 -12.56 -5.25
N ARG A 58 -5.31 -12.28 -6.41
CA ARG A 58 -6.77 -12.09 -6.55
C ARG A 58 -7.56 -13.26 -5.99
N ARG A 59 -7.16 -14.50 -6.28
CA ARG A 59 -7.85 -15.70 -5.81
C ARG A 59 -7.51 -16.01 -4.35
N GLN A 60 -6.30 -15.69 -3.91
CA GLN A 60 -5.87 -15.84 -2.52
C GLN A 60 -6.72 -14.97 -1.60
N THR A 61 -6.87 -13.68 -1.95
CA THR A 61 -7.68 -12.71 -1.21
C THR A 61 -9.15 -13.07 -1.24
N GLU A 62 -9.66 -13.57 -2.37
CA GLU A 62 -11.03 -14.08 -2.49
C GLU A 62 -11.30 -15.21 -1.48
N ILE A 63 -10.40 -16.18 -1.42
CA ILE A 63 -10.52 -17.32 -0.50
C ILE A 63 -10.43 -16.85 0.95
N ALA A 64 -9.47 -15.97 1.26
CA ALA A 64 -9.29 -15.41 2.59
C ALA A 64 -10.54 -14.65 3.05
N PHE A 65 -11.18 -13.94 2.13
CA PHE A 65 -12.38 -13.15 2.39
C PHE A 65 -13.61 -14.03 2.64
N ASP A 66 -13.72 -15.17 1.96
CA ASP A 66 -14.82 -16.12 2.12
C ASP A 66 -14.60 -17.11 3.28
N CYS A 67 -13.50 -16.99 4.04
CA CYS A 67 -13.29 -17.77 5.24
C CYS A 67 -14.37 -17.50 6.31
N PRO A 68 -14.72 -18.49 7.14
CA PRO A 68 -15.73 -18.36 8.20
C PRO A 68 -15.54 -17.19 9.18
N SER A 69 -14.31 -16.70 9.34
CA SER A 69 -13.99 -15.54 10.19
C SER A 69 -12.81 -14.75 9.64
N MET A 70 -12.69 -13.48 10.02
CA MET A 70 -11.54 -12.63 9.66
C MET A 70 -10.23 -13.15 10.24
N ALA A 71 -10.25 -13.74 11.44
CA ALA A 71 -9.07 -14.39 12.00
C ALA A 71 -8.57 -15.55 11.12
N GLU A 72 -9.49 -16.35 10.58
CA GLU A 72 -9.17 -17.44 9.65
C GLU A 72 -8.69 -16.93 8.30
N GLY A 73 -9.33 -15.89 7.76
CA GLY A 73 -8.93 -15.23 6.51
C GLY A 73 -7.53 -14.65 6.59
N ARG A 74 -7.22 -13.89 7.65
CA ARG A 74 -5.87 -13.33 7.89
C ARG A 74 -4.82 -14.44 8.01
N ALA A 75 -5.13 -15.53 8.71
CA ALA A 75 -4.25 -16.69 8.80
C ALA A 75 -4.10 -17.48 7.48
N TYR A 76 -5.04 -17.33 6.54
CA TYR A 76 -4.96 -17.93 5.21
C TYR A 76 -4.07 -17.10 4.27
N GLU A 77 -4.19 -15.77 4.29
CA GLU A 77 -3.30 -14.85 3.56
C GLU A 77 -1.82 -15.11 3.90
N ASP A 78 -1.52 -15.34 5.18
CA ASP A 78 -0.15 -15.59 5.65
C ASP A 78 0.41 -16.98 5.29
N ALA A 79 -0.38 -17.86 4.67
CA ALA A 79 0.01 -19.26 4.50
C ALA A 79 0.98 -19.51 3.34
N VAL A 80 0.95 -18.67 2.31
CA VAL A 80 1.82 -18.78 1.13
C VAL A 80 2.42 -17.42 0.82
N LEU A 81 3.74 -17.34 0.96
CA LEU A 81 4.50 -16.11 0.73
C LEU A 81 5.51 -16.34 -0.39
N PHE A 82 5.63 -15.34 -1.26
CA PHE A 82 6.72 -15.29 -2.22
C PHE A 82 8.00 -14.87 -1.50
N PRO A 83 9.11 -15.59 -1.70
CA PRO A 83 10.41 -15.13 -1.22
C PRO A 83 10.74 -13.79 -1.85
N SER A 84 11.39 -12.93 -1.06
CA SER A 84 11.85 -11.65 -1.53
C SER A 84 13.31 -11.44 -1.12
N ALA A 85 14.17 -11.20 -2.12
CA ALA A 85 15.56 -10.85 -1.89
C ALA A 85 15.69 -9.49 -1.18
N VAL A 86 14.72 -8.59 -1.37
CA VAL A 86 14.65 -7.27 -0.73
C VAL A 86 14.58 -7.40 0.80
N LEU A 87 13.83 -8.38 1.31
CA LEU A 87 13.73 -8.64 2.76
C LEU A 87 15.08 -8.99 3.40
N SER A 88 16.01 -9.58 2.64
CA SER A 88 17.34 -9.91 3.17
C SER A 88 18.24 -8.68 3.38
N GLN A 89 17.87 -7.54 2.79
CA GLN A 89 18.63 -6.28 2.82
C GLN A 89 18.17 -5.33 3.93
N VAL A 90 17.11 -5.68 4.66
CA VAL A 90 16.59 -4.91 5.78
C VAL A 90 16.65 -5.73 7.07
N THR A 91 16.81 -5.05 8.19
CA THR A 91 16.57 -5.61 9.53
C THR A 91 15.14 -5.26 9.94
N ILE A 92 14.38 -6.24 10.41
CA ILE A 92 12.98 -6.06 10.85
C ILE A 92 12.91 -6.27 12.36
N GLU A 93 12.50 -5.23 13.09
CA GLU A 93 12.46 -5.24 14.56
C GLU A 93 11.05 -4.89 15.06
N PRO A 94 10.39 -5.77 15.84
CA PRO A 94 9.06 -5.50 16.34
C PRO A 94 9.08 -4.44 17.46
N VAL A 95 8.03 -3.63 17.50
CA VAL A 95 7.70 -2.73 18.60
C VAL A 95 6.31 -3.10 19.09
N THR A 96 6.15 -3.36 20.38
CA THR A 96 4.87 -3.77 20.98
C THR A 96 4.24 -2.69 21.85
N ALA A 97 5.02 -1.68 22.28
CA ALA A 97 4.58 -0.55 23.07
C ALA A 97 5.52 0.66 22.86
N PRO A 98 5.03 1.92 22.98
CA PRO A 98 3.64 2.30 23.25
C PRO A 98 2.73 2.16 22.01
N VAL A 99 3.31 2.01 20.83
CA VAL A 99 2.61 1.72 19.58
C VAL A 99 3.08 0.38 19.01
N LYS A 100 2.17 -0.34 18.37
CA LYS A 100 2.46 -1.66 17.79
C LYS A 100 2.90 -1.49 16.34
N GLY A 101 4.00 -2.13 15.96
CA GLY A 101 4.50 -2.04 14.59
C GLY A 101 5.85 -2.71 14.42
N HIS A 102 6.51 -2.44 13.30
CA HIS A 102 7.83 -2.97 12.99
C HIS A 102 8.72 -1.89 12.39
N TRP A 103 9.96 -1.80 12.86
CA TRP A 103 11.01 -1.07 12.18
C TRP A 103 11.56 -1.89 11.03
N PHE A 104 11.68 -1.28 9.86
CA PHE A 104 12.44 -1.77 8.70
C PHE A 104 13.63 -0.83 8.52
N THR A 105 14.84 -1.34 8.79
CA THR A 105 16.07 -0.56 8.72
C THR A 105 16.98 -1.15 7.62
N PRO A 106 17.33 -0.38 6.58
CA PRO A 106 18.31 -0.80 5.58
C PRO A 106 19.65 -1.20 6.20
N LYS A 107 20.18 -2.38 5.87
CA LYS A 107 21.47 -2.87 6.40
C LYS A 107 22.67 -2.07 5.91
N ALA A 108 22.56 -1.46 4.73
CA ALA A 108 23.57 -0.55 4.18
C ALA A 108 23.59 0.82 4.89
N GLY A 109 22.69 1.04 5.86
CA GLY A 109 22.52 2.31 6.56
C GLY A 109 21.30 3.09 6.07
N ALA A 110 20.71 3.87 6.99
CA ALA A 110 19.60 4.77 6.69
C ALA A 110 20.09 6.22 6.67
N ARG A 111 19.50 7.03 5.79
CA ARG A 111 19.59 8.50 5.76
C ARG A 111 18.79 9.09 6.92
N ALA A 112 18.87 10.41 7.06
CA ALA A 112 18.21 11.15 8.14
C ALA A 112 16.66 11.08 8.09
N ALA A 113 16.06 10.68 6.97
CA ALA A 113 14.61 10.58 6.88
C ALA A 113 14.06 9.34 7.60
N THR A 114 12.88 9.52 8.20
CA THR A 114 12.06 8.44 8.78
C THR A 114 10.77 8.34 7.99
N LEU A 115 10.35 7.12 7.66
CA LEU A 115 9.03 6.86 7.08
C LEU A 115 8.09 6.35 8.18
N LEU A 116 6.91 6.95 8.30
CA LEU A 116 5.77 6.30 8.95
C LEU A 116 4.94 5.61 7.87
N TYR A 117 5.03 4.28 7.81
CA TYR A 117 4.36 3.47 6.80
C TYR A 117 3.02 2.94 7.34
N LEU A 118 1.95 3.16 6.57
CA LEU A 118 0.60 2.74 6.86
C LEU A 118 0.19 1.74 5.77
N HIS A 119 0.08 0.46 6.13
CA HIS A 119 -0.14 -0.62 5.16
C HIS A 119 -1.56 -0.61 4.57
N GLY A 120 -1.72 -1.15 3.37
CA GLY A 120 -3.02 -1.41 2.74
C GLY A 120 -3.76 -2.61 3.31
N GLY A 121 -4.49 -3.33 2.46
CA GLY A 121 -5.32 -4.47 2.87
C GLY A 121 -6.75 -4.11 3.29
N GLY A 122 -7.29 -3.01 2.78
CA GLY A 122 -8.69 -2.63 2.97
C GLY A 122 -9.08 -2.33 4.43
N TYR A 123 -8.11 -1.95 5.27
CA TYR A 123 -8.20 -1.90 6.73
C TYR A 123 -8.47 -3.24 7.43
N ALA A 124 -8.61 -4.32 6.67
CA ALA A 124 -9.07 -5.62 7.16
C ALA A 124 -7.92 -6.63 7.28
N TYR A 125 -6.82 -6.41 6.57
CA TYR A 125 -5.66 -7.30 6.49
C TYR A 125 -4.35 -6.53 6.70
N TYR A 126 -3.40 -7.19 7.36
CA TYR A 126 -1.98 -6.84 7.33
C TYR A 126 -1.16 -8.13 7.19
N SER A 127 -1.16 -8.69 5.98
CA SER A 127 -0.48 -9.96 5.74
C SER A 127 1.03 -9.80 5.73
N LYS A 128 1.75 -10.88 6.05
CA LYS A 128 3.22 -10.92 6.01
C LYS A 128 3.81 -10.58 4.65
N SER A 129 3.05 -10.71 3.55
CA SER A 129 3.51 -10.34 2.21
C SER A 129 3.73 -8.82 2.06
N HIS A 130 3.09 -7.99 2.87
CA HIS A 130 3.30 -6.52 2.86
C HIS A 130 4.74 -6.14 3.24
N ALA A 131 5.45 -7.00 3.98
CA ALA A 131 6.84 -6.76 4.34
C ALA A 131 7.73 -6.50 3.12
N ASN A 132 7.41 -7.10 1.96
CA ASN A 132 8.15 -6.85 0.72
C ASN A 132 8.01 -5.40 0.25
N LEU A 133 6.78 -4.88 0.20
CA LEU A 133 6.50 -3.50 -0.23
C LEU A 133 7.11 -2.48 0.74
N ILE A 134 7.01 -2.74 2.04
CA ILE A 134 7.61 -1.88 3.07
C ILE A 134 9.15 -1.90 2.98
N ALA A 135 9.75 -3.06 2.72
CA ALA A 135 11.20 -3.15 2.52
C ALA A 135 11.64 -2.42 1.25
N LEU A 136 10.87 -2.50 0.15
CA LEU A 136 11.10 -1.70 -1.05
C LEU A 136 11.06 -0.20 -0.72
N ALA A 137 10.06 0.27 0.03
CA ALA A 137 10.00 1.66 0.47
C ALA A 137 11.24 2.06 1.29
N ALA A 138 11.63 1.24 2.28
CA ALA A 138 12.77 1.49 3.14
C ALA A 138 14.09 1.57 2.36
N LEU A 139 14.28 0.74 1.33
CA LEU A 139 15.50 0.71 0.51
C LEU A 139 15.52 1.80 -0.57
N SER A 140 14.38 2.10 -1.19
CA SER A 140 14.27 3.13 -2.24
C SER A 140 14.45 4.54 -1.68
N LEU A 141 14.00 4.77 -0.44
CA LEU A 141 14.14 6.03 0.29
C LEU A 141 15.24 6.01 1.37
N PRO A 142 16.29 5.19 1.18
CA PRO A 142 17.12 4.58 2.23
C PRO A 142 16.82 5.12 3.65
N ALA A 143 15.66 4.82 4.21
CA ALA A 143 15.10 5.47 5.40
C ALA A 143 14.70 4.43 6.44
N ARG A 144 14.82 4.80 7.72
CA ARG A 144 14.23 3.99 8.78
C ARG A 144 12.71 4.07 8.63
N THR A 145 12.08 2.92 8.47
CA THR A 145 10.65 2.86 8.17
C THR A 145 9.92 2.18 9.32
N PHE A 146 9.06 2.91 10.02
CA PHE A 146 8.17 2.35 11.01
C PHE A 146 6.84 1.98 10.35
N ALA A 147 6.60 0.70 10.15
CA ALA A 147 5.32 0.19 9.68
C ALA A 147 4.38 -0.05 10.85
N LEU A 148 3.35 0.78 10.96
CA LEU A 148 2.37 0.71 12.04
C LEU A 148 1.44 -0.50 11.84
N ASP A 149 1.24 -1.28 12.91
CA ASP A 149 0.26 -2.36 12.99
C ASP A 149 -1.00 -1.82 13.67
N TYR A 150 -1.79 -1.06 12.91
CA TYR A 150 -2.99 -0.36 13.40
C TYR A 150 -4.18 -1.32 13.56
N ARG A 151 -5.13 -0.98 14.43
CA ARG A 151 -6.35 -1.77 14.66
C ARG A 151 -7.16 -1.98 13.39
N LEU A 152 -7.60 -3.22 13.13
CA LEU A 152 -8.25 -3.61 11.87
C LEU A 152 -9.78 -3.70 11.99
N ILE A 153 -10.45 -3.55 10.84
CA ILE A 153 -11.89 -3.85 10.68
C ILE A 153 -12.09 -5.35 10.46
N PRO A 154 -13.27 -5.91 10.82
CA PRO A 154 -14.46 -5.27 11.37
C PRO A 154 -14.42 -5.07 12.89
N GLU A 155 -13.40 -5.53 13.59
CA GLU A 155 -13.31 -5.48 15.06
C GLU A 155 -13.30 -4.05 15.58
N HIS A 156 -12.57 -3.17 14.88
CA HIS A 156 -12.42 -1.77 15.22
C HIS A 156 -12.81 -0.90 14.03
N PRO A 157 -14.04 -0.37 13.97
CA PRO A 157 -14.45 0.57 12.92
C PRO A 157 -13.70 1.91 13.04
N PHE A 158 -13.88 2.78 12.04
CA PHE A 158 -13.42 4.17 12.12
C PHE A 158 -13.93 4.84 13.41
N PRO A 159 -13.10 5.66 14.11
CA PRO A 159 -11.78 6.17 13.71
C PRO A 159 -10.57 5.43 14.31
N ALA A 160 -10.70 4.18 14.74
CA ALA A 160 -9.64 3.47 15.48
C ALA A 160 -8.27 3.47 14.77
N GLN A 161 -8.26 3.30 13.46
CA GLN A 161 -7.06 3.33 12.62
C GLN A 161 -6.36 4.68 12.66
N LEU A 162 -7.15 5.77 12.57
CA LEU A 162 -6.66 7.14 12.58
C LEU A 162 -6.12 7.52 13.96
N GLU A 163 -6.78 7.08 15.03
CA GLU A 163 -6.27 7.24 16.40
C GLU A 163 -4.89 6.60 16.57
N ASP A 164 -4.71 5.37 16.06
CA ASP A 164 -3.43 4.66 16.12
C ASP A 164 -2.35 5.37 15.29
N ALA A 165 -2.70 5.88 14.11
CA ALA A 165 -1.79 6.65 13.26
C ALA A 165 -1.36 7.97 13.90
N VAL A 166 -2.27 8.69 14.56
CA VAL A 166 -1.96 9.90 15.34
C VAL A 166 -1.06 9.56 16.52
N ALA A 167 -1.32 8.46 17.23
CA ALA A 167 -0.48 8.01 18.33
C ALA A 167 0.95 7.65 17.86
N ALA A 168 1.08 6.98 16.72
CA ALA A 168 2.39 6.66 16.12
C ALA A 168 3.14 7.90 15.66
N TYR A 169 2.44 8.85 15.01
CA TYR A 169 3.04 10.12 14.62
C TYR A 169 3.60 10.88 15.83
N ARG A 170 2.79 11.02 16.89
CA ARG A 170 3.21 11.65 18.15
C ARG A 170 4.40 10.93 18.76
N TRP A 171 4.35 9.60 18.85
CA TRP A 171 5.41 8.80 19.43
C TRP A 171 6.75 9.00 18.70
N LEU A 172 6.74 9.12 17.36
CA LEU A 172 7.94 9.41 16.58
C LEU A 172 8.49 10.82 16.90
N LEU A 173 7.62 11.82 17.03
CA LEU A 173 8.05 13.17 17.44
C LEU A 173 8.64 13.18 18.85
N ASP A 174 7.99 12.50 19.80
CA ASP A 174 8.45 12.37 21.19
C ASP A 174 9.78 11.60 21.27
N ALA A 175 10.04 10.70 20.31
CA ALA A 175 11.32 10.01 20.14
C ALA A 175 12.41 10.87 19.46
N GLY A 176 12.12 12.13 19.14
CA GLY A 176 13.07 13.10 18.60
C GLY A 176 13.14 13.15 17.08
N VAL A 177 12.25 12.47 16.35
CA VAL A 177 12.16 12.61 14.90
C VAL A 177 11.59 13.99 14.58
N ALA A 178 12.36 14.84 13.90
CA ALA A 178 11.87 16.16 13.51
C ALA A 178 10.74 16.02 12.47
N PRO A 179 9.66 16.82 12.53
CA PRO A 179 8.57 16.75 11.55
C PRO A 179 9.05 16.87 10.09
N ARG A 180 10.05 17.73 9.83
CA ARG A 180 10.67 17.91 8.49
C ARG A 180 11.53 16.72 8.02
N GLN A 181 11.80 15.75 8.88
CA GLN A 181 12.49 14.49 8.53
C GLN A 181 11.52 13.32 8.43
N LEU A 182 10.24 13.53 8.72
CA LEU A 182 9.21 12.49 8.68
C LEU A 182 8.44 12.59 7.36
N ILE A 183 8.34 11.46 6.66
CA ILE A 183 7.48 11.31 5.47
C ILE A 183 6.43 10.26 5.82
N LEU A 184 5.16 10.58 5.52
CA LEU A 184 4.09 9.59 5.62
C LEU A 184 4.02 8.81 4.32
N MET A 185 3.86 7.50 4.41
CA MET A 185 3.68 6.67 3.22
C MET A 185 2.64 5.59 3.50
N GLY A 186 1.84 5.26 2.49
CA GLY A 186 0.99 4.10 2.57
C GLY A 186 0.49 3.67 1.21
N ASP A 187 -0.13 2.50 1.20
CA ASP A 187 -0.73 1.88 0.01
C ASP A 187 -2.22 1.61 0.24
N SER A 188 -3.06 1.72 -0.80
CA SER A 188 -4.47 1.36 -0.74
C SER A 188 -5.25 2.07 0.40
N ALA A 189 -5.84 1.30 1.32
CA ALA A 189 -6.44 1.80 2.56
C ALA A 189 -5.43 2.49 3.50
N GLY A 190 -4.17 2.07 3.52
CA GLY A 190 -3.10 2.75 4.25
C GLY A 190 -2.70 4.08 3.63
N ALA A 191 -2.84 4.20 2.31
CA ALA A 191 -2.70 5.49 1.62
C ALA A 191 -3.90 6.41 1.92
N ASN A 192 -5.13 5.89 2.05
CA ASN A 192 -6.24 6.65 2.63
C ASN A 192 -5.89 7.14 4.04
N LEU A 193 -5.40 6.24 4.90
CA LEU A 193 -5.03 6.58 6.27
C LEU A 193 -3.92 7.64 6.31
N THR A 194 -2.97 7.59 5.39
CA THR A 194 -1.93 8.60 5.21
C THR A 194 -2.52 9.99 4.93
N LEU A 195 -3.48 10.06 4.00
CA LEU A 195 -4.17 11.30 3.65
C LEU A 195 -5.03 11.81 4.83
N ALA A 196 -5.76 10.92 5.51
CA ALA A 196 -6.55 11.24 6.70
C ALA A 196 -5.67 11.73 7.86
N LEU A 197 -4.46 11.16 8.03
CA LEU A 197 -3.50 11.59 9.05
C LEU A 197 -3.08 13.05 8.82
N LEU A 198 -2.72 13.41 7.59
CA LEU A 198 -2.34 14.78 7.24
C LEU A 198 -3.44 15.78 7.60
N LEU A 199 -4.68 15.47 7.23
CA LEU A 199 -5.86 16.27 7.55
C LEU A 199 -6.02 16.40 9.07
N LYS A 200 -5.93 15.28 9.79
CA LYS A 200 -6.06 15.27 11.24
C LYS A 200 -4.97 16.07 11.94
N LEU A 201 -3.72 15.99 11.49
CA LEU A 201 -2.60 16.76 12.07
C LEU A 201 -2.81 18.27 11.86
N ARG A 202 -3.26 18.69 10.68
CA ARG A 202 -3.61 20.09 10.42
C ARG A 202 -4.72 20.56 11.34
N ASP A 203 -5.79 19.78 11.47
CA ASP A 203 -6.94 20.15 12.29
C ASP A 203 -6.60 20.21 13.79
N LEU A 204 -5.62 19.42 14.23
CA LEU A 204 -5.05 19.49 15.58
C LEU A 204 -4.06 20.65 15.77
N GLY A 205 -3.67 21.36 14.71
CA GLY A 205 -2.64 22.40 14.75
C GLY A 205 -1.23 21.86 15.05
N TRP A 206 -0.97 20.59 14.74
CA TRP A 206 0.31 19.95 15.00
C TRP A 206 1.33 20.28 13.89
N PRO A 207 2.63 20.20 14.20
CA PRO A 207 3.65 20.23 13.15
C PRO A 207 3.37 19.17 12.10
N LEU A 208 3.43 19.57 10.83
CA LEU A 208 3.17 18.69 9.69
C LEU A 208 4.46 17.98 9.25
N PRO A 209 4.37 16.77 8.68
CA PRO A 209 5.52 16.06 8.11
C PRO A 209 6.10 16.83 6.91
N ALA A 210 7.27 16.40 6.42
CA ALA A 210 7.88 16.94 5.20
C ALA A 210 6.98 16.80 3.97
N GLY A 211 6.19 15.72 3.93
CA GLY A 211 5.27 15.40 2.84
C GLY A 211 4.69 14.00 3.02
N ALA A 212 3.91 13.57 2.04
CA ALA A 212 3.36 12.22 2.00
C ALA A 212 3.44 11.57 0.63
N VAL A 213 3.49 10.24 0.62
CA VAL A 213 3.39 9.41 -0.58
C VAL A 213 2.19 8.48 -0.43
N ALA A 214 1.26 8.54 -1.37
CA ALA A 214 0.03 7.75 -1.37
C ALA A 214 0.02 6.84 -2.60
N LEU A 215 0.21 5.54 -2.39
CA LEU A 215 0.19 4.52 -3.43
C LEU A 215 -1.24 3.98 -3.56
N CYS A 216 -1.82 4.07 -4.76
CA CYS A 216 -3.16 3.60 -5.11
C CYS A 216 -4.24 3.95 -4.05
N PRO A 217 -4.40 5.22 -3.63
CA PRO A 217 -5.19 5.55 -2.45
C PRO A 217 -6.68 5.32 -2.62
N TRP A 218 -7.30 4.71 -1.60
CA TRP A 218 -8.75 4.56 -1.54
C TRP A 218 -9.42 5.87 -1.09
N THR A 219 -9.65 6.82 -1.99
CA THR A 219 -9.97 8.23 -1.65
C THR A 219 -11.46 8.56 -1.46
N ASP A 220 -12.36 7.69 -1.89
CA ASP A 220 -13.82 7.77 -1.78
C ASP A 220 -14.38 6.42 -1.29
N VAL A 221 -14.41 6.24 0.03
CA VAL A 221 -14.88 5.01 0.68
C VAL A 221 -16.35 4.73 0.35
N GLY A 222 -17.15 5.78 0.18
CA GLY A 222 -18.56 5.66 -0.20
C GLY A 222 -18.79 5.24 -1.65
N ASN A 223 -17.75 5.24 -2.49
CA ASN A 223 -17.86 5.04 -3.94
C ASN A 223 -18.98 5.92 -4.57
N THR A 224 -19.01 7.17 -4.17
CA THR A 224 -20.06 8.15 -4.47
C THR A 224 -19.72 9.04 -5.66
N VAL A 225 -18.44 9.15 -6.03
CA VAL A 225 -17.95 9.99 -7.14
C VAL A 225 -17.88 9.25 -8.48
N SER A 226 -17.94 7.92 -8.47
CA SER A 226 -18.04 7.08 -9.67
C SER A 226 -18.92 5.86 -9.40
N PRO A 227 -20.22 5.91 -9.74
CA PRO A 227 -21.10 4.78 -9.47
C PRO A 227 -20.67 3.54 -10.27
N VAL A 228 -20.24 3.66 -11.54
CA VAL A 228 -19.50 2.63 -12.30
C VAL A 228 -18.82 3.25 -13.55
N SER A 229 -17.48 3.31 -13.57
CA SER A 229 -16.69 3.06 -14.79
C SER A 229 -15.48 2.17 -14.48
N ALA A 230 -14.48 2.64 -13.74
CA ALA A 230 -13.29 1.83 -13.44
C ALA A 230 -13.59 0.62 -12.55
N MET A 231 -14.36 0.77 -11.47
CA MET A 231 -14.57 -0.33 -10.51
C MET A 231 -15.10 -1.61 -11.17
N ALA A 232 -16.08 -1.52 -12.08
CA ALA A 232 -16.56 -2.69 -12.80
C ALA A 232 -15.73 -3.04 -14.04
N GLN A 233 -15.21 -2.05 -14.78
CA GLN A 233 -14.45 -2.31 -16.02
C GLN A 233 -13.07 -2.91 -15.74
N ASN A 234 -12.43 -2.49 -14.65
CA ASN A 234 -11.10 -2.88 -14.26
C ASN A 234 -11.07 -4.11 -13.35
N ASP A 235 -12.22 -4.54 -12.80
CA ASP A 235 -12.30 -5.72 -11.92
C ASP A 235 -11.60 -6.97 -12.52
N PRO A 236 -11.66 -7.27 -13.84
CA PRO A 236 -10.92 -8.40 -14.42
C PRO A 236 -9.39 -8.24 -14.48
N PHE A 237 -8.88 -7.02 -14.33
CA PHE A 237 -7.46 -6.64 -14.41
C PHE A 237 -6.83 -6.43 -13.04
N ASP A 238 -7.63 -6.42 -11.98
CA ASP A 238 -7.15 -6.06 -10.66
C ASP A 238 -7.20 -7.22 -9.67
N PHE A 239 -6.48 -7.13 -8.55
CA PHE A 239 -6.56 -8.13 -7.49
C PHE A 239 -7.51 -7.78 -6.34
N PRO A 240 -7.69 -6.51 -5.90
CA PRO A 240 -8.83 -6.14 -5.08
C PRO A 240 -10.10 -6.31 -5.91
N GLN A 241 -11.16 -6.81 -5.26
CA GLN A 241 -12.43 -7.07 -5.92
C GLN A 241 -13.46 -6.06 -5.45
N SER A 242 -14.30 -5.60 -6.36
CA SER A 242 -15.35 -4.60 -6.04
C SER A 242 -16.21 -5.03 -4.84
N ARG A 243 -16.58 -6.33 -4.77
CA ARG A 243 -17.36 -6.89 -3.65
C ARG A 243 -16.68 -6.73 -2.29
N MET A 244 -15.34 -6.82 -2.27
CA MET A 244 -14.54 -6.75 -1.05
C MET A 244 -14.44 -5.30 -0.59
N VAL A 245 -14.12 -4.38 -1.52
CA VAL A 245 -14.04 -2.94 -1.24
C VAL A 245 -15.36 -2.40 -0.67
N LEU A 246 -16.50 -2.76 -1.28
CA LEU A 246 -17.82 -2.35 -0.78
C LEU A 246 -18.13 -2.92 0.61
N ARG A 247 -17.69 -4.15 0.90
CA ARG A 247 -17.88 -4.75 2.23
C ARG A 247 -16.99 -4.09 3.28
N TRP A 248 -15.74 -3.84 2.95
CA TRP A 248 -14.80 -3.12 3.81
C TRP A 248 -15.31 -1.71 4.12
N ALA A 249 -15.91 -1.02 3.14
CA ALA A 249 -16.51 0.30 3.35
C ALA A 249 -17.59 0.26 4.43
N GLY A 250 -18.51 -0.73 4.33
CA GLY A 250 -19.57 -0.91 5.32
C GLY A 250 -19.04 -1.25 6.72
N TRP A 251 -18.01 -2.09 6.82
CA TRP A 251 -17.38 -2.43 8.10
C TRP A 251 -16.58 -1.27 8.71
N LEU A 252 -15.89 -0.48 7.88
CA LEU A 252 -15.10 0.67 8.30
C LEU A 252 -16.01 1.77 8.82
N CYS A 253 -17.00 2.17 8.03
CA CYS A 253 -17.84 3.32 8.37
C CYS A 253 -18.82 2.97 9.49
N ARG A 254 -19.47 1.79 9.43
CA ARG A 254 -20.65 1.46 10.24
C ARG A 254 -21.70 2.57 10.20
N GLU A 255 -21.61 3.53 11.12
CA GLU A 255 -22.50 4.68 11.26
C GLU A 255 -21.85 6.01 10.85
N ALA A 256 -20.53 6.03 10.63
CA ALA A 256 -19.80 7.20 10.16
C ALA A 256 -20.26 7.63 8.76
N ASP A 257 -20.29 8.94 8.53
CA ASP A 257 -20.59 9.48 7.20
C ASP A 257 -19.47 9.10 6.23
N VAL A 258 -19.82 8.40 5.15
CA VAL A 258 -18.90 8.03 4.08
C VAL A 258 -18.31 9.25 3.37
N ARG A 259 -18.89 10.44 3.55
CA ARG A 259 -18.38 11.72 3.03
C ARG A 259 -17.59 12.53 4.06
N ASP A 260 -17.40 12.03 5.27
CA ASP A 260 -16.47 12.64 6.23
C ASP A 260 -15.09 12.74 5.56
N PRO A 261 -14.45 13.93 5.49
CA PRO A 261 -13.12 14.10 4.93
C PRO A 261 -12.02 13.20 5.51
N LEU A 262 -12.18 12.74 6.77
CA LEU A 262 -11.26 11.80 7.42
C LEU A 262 -11.53 10.33 7.07
N VAL A 263 -12.68 10.04 6.43
CA VAL A 263 -13.03 8.73 5.87
C VAL A 263 -12.76 8.71 4.36
N SER A 264 -13.19 9.76 3.65
CA SER A 264 -13.06 9.92 2.20
C SER A 264 -12.35 11.24 1.88
N PRO A 265 -11.01 11.23 1.78
CA PRO A 265 -10.20 12.44 1.60
C PRO A 265 -10.51 13.27 0.34
N ILE A 266 -11.24 12.72 -0.63
CA ILE A 266 -11.78 13.46 -1.79
C ILE A 266 -12.72 14.62 -1.43
N TYR A 267 -13.26 14.63 -0.21
CA TYR A 267 -14.15 15.68 0.29
C TYR A 267 -13.44 16.76 1.11
N ALA A 268 -12.13 16.62 1.33
CA ALA A 268 -11.37 17.56 2.14
C ALA A 268 -10.95 18.83 1.39
N ASP A 269 -10.66 19.88 2.16
CA ASP A 269 -9.84 21.01 1.73
C ASP A 269 -8.36 20.62 1.88
N TRP A 270 -7.57 20.75 0.81
CA TRP A 270 -6.15 20.37 0.77
C TRP A 270 -5.19 21.56 0.84
N ARG A 271 -5.72 22.79 0.94
CA ARG A 271 -4.87 23.99 1.05
C ARG A 271 -4.06 23.99 2.33
N GLY A 272 -2.80 24.39 2.21
CA GLY A 272 -1.88 24.53 3.34
C GLY A 272 -1.34 23.20 3.91
N LEU A 273 -1.68 22.06 3.31
CA LEU A 273 -1.04 20.78 3.62
C LEU A 273 0.33 20.66 2.95
N PRO A 274 1.21 19.76 3.45
CA PRO A 274 2.51 19.49 2.83
C PRO A 274 2.35 18.88 1.43
N PRO A 275 3.43 18.84 0.63
CA PRO A 275 3.40 18.18 -0.67
C PRO A 275 2.98 16.70 -0.56
N VAL A 276 2.09 16.27 -1.45
CA VAL A 276 1.63 14.88 -1.57
C VAL A 276 1.98 14.33 -2.93
N TYR A 277 2.60 13.16 -2.98
CA TYR A 277 2.83 12.42 -4.22
C TYR A 277 1.91 11.22 -4.30
N VAL A 278 1.10 11.17 -5.35
CA VAL A 278 0.14 10.10 -5.61
C VAL A 278 0.62 9.27 -6.78
N GLN A 279 0.60 7.96 -6.64
CA GLN A 279 0.79 7.04 -7.75
C GLN A 279 -0.42 6.10 -7.86
N ALA A 280 -0.84 5.80 -9.08
CA ALA A 280 -1.91 4.83 -9.34
C ALA A 280 -1.68 4.11 -10.68
N GLY A 281 -2.27 2.93 -10.81
CA GLY A 281 -2.48 2.25 -12.08
C GLY A 281 -3.83 2.62 -12.69
N LYS A 282 -3.92 2.70 -14.01
CA LYS A 282 -5.19 3.00 -14.69
C LYS A 282 -6.11 1.78 -14.81
N LEU A 283 -5.56 0.58 -14.66
CA LEU A 283 -6.28 -0.69 -14.66
C LEU A 283 -6.67 -1.16 -13.25
N GLU A 284 -6.60 -0.28 -12.25
CA GLU A 284 -7.10 -0.59 -10.90
C GLU A 284 -8.56 -0.18 -10.71
N ILE A 285 -9.28 -0.87 -9.83
CA ILE A 285 -10.70 -0.60 -9.55
C ILE A 285 -10.92 0.75 -8.85
N LEU A 286 -9.87 1.34 -8.28
CA LEU A 286 -9.87 2.64 -7.61
C LEU A 286 -9.44 3.81 -8.51
N ALA A 287 -9.11 3.57 -9.80
CA ALA A 287 -8.51 4.58 -10.67
C ALA A 287 -9.33 5.89 -10.74
N ASP A 288 -10.64 5.79 -10.97
CA ASP A 288 -11.51 6.97 -11.14
C ASP A 288 -11.54 7.87 -9.90
N GLN A 289 -11.66 7.29 -8.70
CA GLN A 289 -11.70 8.08 -7.47
C GLN A 289 -10.37 8.77 -7.20
N ILE A 290 -9.24 8.12 -7.50
CA ILE A 290 -7.91 8.70 -7.34
C ILE A 290 -7.71 9.87 -8.30
N ILE A 291 -8.05 9.68 -9.57
CA ILE A 291 -7.96 10.74 -10.59
C ILE A 291 -8.81 11.94 -10.17
N ARG A 292 -10.06 11.71 -9.74
CA ARG A 292 -10.97 12.77 -9.27
C ARG A 292 -10.48 13.46 -8.01
N PHE A 293 -9.87 12.72 -7.08
CA PHE A 293 -9.24 13.27 -5.89
C PHE A 293 -8.12 14.23 -6.26
N VAL A 294 -7.19 13.79 -7.12
CA VAL A 294 -6.06 14.61 -7.57
C VAL A 294 -6.55 15.87 -8.29
N GLU A 295 -7.47 15.73 -9.25
CA GLU A 295 -8.05 16.86 -9.99
C GLU A 295 -8.65 17.90 -9.04
N ARG A 296 -9.43 17.45 -8.05
CA ARG A 296 -10.06 18.34 -7.06
C ARG A 296 -9.05 19.04 -6.18
N ALA A 297 -8.08 18.32 -5.63
CA ALA A 297 -7.08 18.88 -4.73
C ALA A 297 -6.15 19.87 -5.47
N GLN A 298 -5.74 19.55 -6.70
CA GLN A 298 -4.97 20.48 -7.54
C GLN A 298 -5.78 21.73 -7.89
N ALA A 299 -7.09 21.60 -8.19
CA ALA A 299 -7.96 22.75 -8.42
C ALA A 299 -8.14 23.65 -7.19
N GLN A 300 -7.92 23.13 -5.97
CA GLN A 300 -7.87 23.93 -4.74
C GLN A 300 -6.53 24.67 -4.56
N GLY A 301 -5.52 24.38 -5.38
CA GLY A 301 -4.17 24.92 -5.26
C GLY A 301 -3.25 24.13 -4.31
N ALA A 302 -3.58 22.87 -4.00
CA ALA A 302 -2.72 22.00 -3.20
C ALA A 302 -1.50 21.51 -3.99
N ASP A 303 -0.37 21.31 -3.30
CA ASP A 303 0.84 20.71 -3.89
C ASP A 303 0.68 19.20 -3.98
N ILE A 304 -0.02 18.75 -5.03
CA ILE A 304 -0.17 17.33 -5.37
C ILE A 304 0.55 17.04 -6.67
N THR A 305 1.54 16.15 -6.60
CA THR A 305 2.17 15.50 -7.75
C THR A 305 1.45 14.17 -8.02
N PHE A 306 1.18 13.82 -9.27
CA PHE A 306 0.45 12.60 -9.63
C PHE A 306 1.04 11.89 -10.82
N ASP A 307 1.25 10.58 -10.69
CA ASP A 307 1.56 9.68 -11.79
C ASP A 307 0.52 8.57 -11.92
N CYS A 308 -0.11 8.49 -13.10
CA CYS A 308 -1.06 7.44 -13.46
C CYS A 308 -0.46 6.54 -14.54
N TRP A 309 -0.29 5.26 -14.22
CA TRP A 309 0.33 4.28 -15.09
C TRP A 309 -0.70 3.55 -15.93
N GLU A 310 -0.70 3.80 -17.25
CA GLU A 310 -1.75 3.36 -18.19
C GLU A 310 -2.04 1.85 -18.18
N SER A 311 -1.02 1.02 -17.96
CA SER A 311 -1.15 -0.44 -18.00
C SER A 311 -1.09 -1.09 -16.62
N MET A 312 -0.92 -0.35 -15.53
CA MET A 312 -0.72 -0.96 -14.20
C MET A 312 -2.04 -1.16 -13.44
N ASN A 313 -2.06 -2.17 -12.57
CA ASN A 313 -3.13 -2.42 -11.62
C ASN A 313 -2.72 -1.98 -10.20
N HIS A 314 -3.59 -2.29 -9.23
CA HIS A 314 -3.44 -1.86 -7.85
C HIS A 314 -2.11 -2.33 -7.25
N ASP A 315 -1.44 -1.48 -6.47
CA ASP A 315 -0.15 -1.72 -5.80
C ASP A 315 0.95 -2.37 -6.68
N PHE A 316 1.00 -2.04 -7.98
CA PHE A 316 2.04 -2.57 -8.89
C PHE A 316 3.46 -2.28 -8.38
N GLN A 317 3.67 -1.28 -7.53
CA GLN A 317 4.96 -0.98 -6.87
C GLN A 317 5.52 -2.19 -6.09
N ALA A 318 4.66 -3.10 -5.61
CA ALA A 318 5.06 -4.29 -4.88
C ALA A 318 5.84 -5.31 -5.72
N PHE A 319 5.79 -5.20 -7.06
CA PHE A 319 6.53 -6.09 -7.96
C PHE A 319 8.02 -5.78 -8.02
N GLY A 320 8.45 -4.59 -7.59
CA GLY A 320 9.87 -4.20 -7.53
C GLY A 320 10.62 -4.56 -8.83
N ASP A 321 11.74 -5.27 -8.70
CA ASP A 321 12.60 -5.64 -9.82
C ASP A 321 11.96 -6.60 -10.85
N LEU A 322 10.75 -7.12 -10.60
CA LEU A 322 10.03 -7.96 -11.54
C LEU A 322 9.36 -7.17 -12.67
N LEU A 323 9.17 -5.86 -12.49
CA LEU A 323 8.51 -4.98 -13.46
C LEU A 323 9.28 -3.66 -13.65
N PRO A 324 9.65 -3.28 -14.89
CA PRO A 324 10.26 -1.98 -15.18
C PRO A 324 9.46 -0.80 -14.65
N GLU A 325 8.13 -0.85 -14.77
CA GLU A 325 7.22 0.18 -14.27
C GLU A 325 7.31 0.36 -12.76
N SER A 326 7.48 -0.74 -12.01
CA SER A 326 7.64 -0.70 -10.55
C SER A 326 9.00 -0.13 -10.14
N ILE A 327 10.07 -0.44 -10.87
CA ILE A 327 11.40 0.17 -10.67
C ILE A 327 11.30 1.69 -10.86
N GLU A 328 10.76 2.12 -12.00
CA GLU A 328 10.62 3.56 -12.31
C GLU A 328 9.70 4.27 -11.31
N ALA A 329 8.62 3.62 -10.87
CA ALA A 329 7.74 4.16 -9.83
C ALA A 329 8.50 4.46 -8.53
N TRP A 330 9.38 3.55 -8.07
CA TRP A 330 10.21 3.77 -6.89
C TRP A 330 11.27 4.86 -7.11
N GLU A 331 11.86 4.95 -8.30
CA GLU A 331 12.79 6.03 -8.64
C GLU A 331 12.12 7.41 -8.56
N ARG A 332 10.89 7.54 -9.07
CA ARG A 332 10.14 8.80 -8.98
C ARG A 332 9.76 9.14 -7.54
N ILE A 333 9.42 8.15 -6.71
CA ILE A 333 9.18 8.34 -5.26
C ILE A 333 10.44 8.87 -4.58
N LYS A 334 11.61 8.33 -4.92
CA LYS A 334 12.90 8.80 -4.42
C LYS A 334 13.17 10.25 -4.80
N LEU A 335 12.98 10.62 -6.06
CA LEU A 335 13.15 12.01 -6.51
C LEU A 335 12.19 12.97 -5.79
N PHE A 336 10.93 12.56 -5.58
CA PHE A 336 9.98 13.34 -4.79
C PHE A 336 10.44 13.51 -3.34
N ALA A 337 10.86 12.42 -2.68
CA ALA A 337 11.34 12.47 -1.30
C ALA A 337 12.57 13.38 -1.16
N GLU A 338 13.54 13.28 -2.08
CA GLU A 338 14.73 14.13 -2.11
C GLU A 338 14.38 15.62 -2.35
N ARG A 339 13.26 15.92 -3.04
CA ARG A 339 12.76 17.30 -3.22
C ARG A 339 12.16 17.89 -1.94
N ILE A 340 11.40 17.10 -1.17
CA ILE A 340 10.62 17.61 -0.03
C ILE A 340 11.36 17.55 1.30
N SER A 341 12.38 16.71 1.38
CA SER A 341 13.21 16.58 2.57
C SER A 341 14.50 17.35 2.38
N GLU A 342 15.01 17.99 3.44
CA GLU A 342 16.36 18.59 3.45
C GLU A 342 17.45 17.50 3.44
N ILE A 343 17.22 16.36 2.75
CA ILE A 343 18.24 15.34 2.53
C ILE A 343 19.24 15.95 1.55
N GLN A 344 20.27 16.59 2.11
CA GLN A 344 21.48 16.91 1.36
C GLN A 344 21.91 15.64 0.61
N PRO A 345 22.19 15.70 -0.71
CA PRO A 345 22.78 14.58 -1.40
C PRO A 345 24.01 14.15 -0.61
N SER A 346 24.14 12.84 -0.36
CA SER A 346 25.32 12.30 0.33
C SER A 346 26.55 12.85 -0.36
N VAL A 347 27.27 13.76 0.30
CA VAL A 347 28.59 14.16 -0.14
C VAL A 347 29.42 12.89 -0.04
N SER A 348 29.72 12.29 -1.18
CA SER A 348 30.83 11.35 -1.29
C SER A 348 32.08 12.13 -0.89
N VAL A 349 32.52 11.94 0.35
CA VAL A 349 33.84 12.36 0.82
C VAL A 349 34.83 11.35 0.20
N PRO A 350 35.94 11.84 -0.38
CA PRO A 350 36.50 11.35 -1.65
C PRO A 350 37.06 9.93 -1.67
#